data_AF-A0AAD9N005-F1
#
_entry.id   AF-A0AAD9N005-F1
#
_cell.length_a   1.000
_cell.length_b   1.000
_cell.length_c   1.000
_cell.angle_alpha   90.00
_cell.angle_beta   90.00
_cell.angle_gamma   90.00
#
_symmetry.space_group_name_H-M   'P 1'
#
loop_
_entity.id
_entity.type
_entity.pdbx_description
1 polymer ?
#
loop_
_entity_poly.entity_id
_entity_poly.type
_entity_poly.pdbx_seq_one_letter_code
_entity_poly.pdbx_strand_id
1 'polypeptide(L)' 'MIPLANRAMPVEHPHGGGNHQHIGMASIVRRDTFAGRKVGLIAARRTGRLGGSKKVTDKPDKE' A
#
# COMPACT_ATOMS: atom_id res chain seq x y z
N MET A 1 15.68 10.32 21.51
CA MET A 1 15.82 8.86 21.68
C MET A 1 14.55 8.22 21.12
N ILE A 2 14.55 7.81 19.85
CA ILE A 2 13.37 7.18 19.21
C ILE A 2 13.51 5.66 19.44
N PRO A 3 12.47 4.97 19.96
CA PRO A 3 12.59 3.56 20.31
C PRO A 3 12.81 2.71 19.06
N LEU A 4 13.87 1.89 19.09
CA LEU A 4 14.35 0.98 18.05
C LEU A 4 13.45 -0.26 17.86
N ALA A 5 12.12 -0.10 17.87
CA ALA A 5 11.20 -1.23 17.78
C ALA A 5 9.92 -0.88 17.00
N ASN A 6 10.03 -0.64 15.69
CA ASN A 6 9.02 -0.97 14.67
C ASN A 6 9.39 -0.42 13.27
N ARG A 7 10.39 -0.99 12.59
CA ARG A 7 10.52 -0.75 11.13
C ARG A 7 11.22 -1.90 10.43
N ALA A 8 10.57 -2.45 9.42
CA ALA A 8 11.11 -3.50 8.57
C ALA A 8 12.39 -3.04 7.87
N MET A 9 13.42 -3.87 7.92
CA MET A 9 14.71 -3.64 7.26
C MET A 9 14.51 -3.67 5.73
N PRO A 10 15.38 -3.04 4.92
CA PRO A 10 15.26 -3.06 3.46
C PRO A 10 15.21 -4.47 2.84
N VAL A 11 15.73 -5.48 3.57
CA VAL A 11 15.65 -6.89 3.18
C VAL A 11 14.26 -7.50 3.40
N GLU A 12 13.44 -6.91 4.26
CA GLU A 12 12.18 -7.49 4.73
C GLU A 12 10.96 -6.91 3.99
N HIS A 13 11.03 -5.66 3.52
CA HIS A 13 9.88 -5.00 2.92
C HIS A 13 10.25 -4.04 1.79
N PRO A 14 9.52 -4.01 0.65
CA PRO A 14 9.82 -3.12 -0.48
C PRO A 14 9.76 -1.62 -0.19
N HIS A 15 9.12 -1.20 0.91
CA HIS A 15 9.14 0.19 1.41
C HIS A 15 10.09 0.40 2.61
N GLY A 16 10.88 -0.61 2.95
CA GLY A 16 11.88 -0.58 4.03
C GLY A 16 13.17 0.08 3.55
N GLY A 17 13.80 0.86 4.42
CA GLY A 17 15.06 1.55 4.15
C GLY A 17 15.03 3.06 4.33
N GLY A 18 16.23 3.66 4.33
CA GLY A 18 16.44 5.10 4.49
C GLY A 18 16.39 5.60 5.94
N ASN A 19 17.21 6.62 6.22
CA ASN A 19 17.34 7.23 7.56
C ASN A 19 16.11 8.05 7.99
N HIS A 20 15.23 8.40 7.04
CA HIS A 20 13.95 9.03 7.30
C HIS A 20 12.80 8.06 6.98
N GLN A 21 11.79 8.05 7.85
CA GLN A 21 10.61 7.21 7.71
C GLN A 21 9.74 7.67 6.53
N HIS A 22 9.99 7.16 5.34
CA HIS A 22 9.14 7.40 4.18
C HIS A 22 9.25 6.26 3.15
N ILE A 23 8.32 6.22 2.21
CA ILE A 23 8.15 5.11 1.25
C ILE A 23 9.15 5.19 0.07
N GLY A 24 9.67 6.36 -0.33
CA GLY A 24 10.63 6.49 -1.44
C GLY A 24 10.05 6.37 -2.84
N MET A 25 8.90 5.72 -2.98
CA MET A 25 8.26 5.46 -4.26
C MET A 25 6.72 5.50 -4.15
N ALA A 26 6.04 5.44 -5.29
CA ALA A 26 4.59 5.30 -5.30
C ALA A 26 4.16 4.00 -4.62
N SER A 27 3.20 4.08 -3.70
CA SER A 27 2.65 2.93 -2.98
C SER A 27 1.63 2.13 -3.80
N ILE A 28 1.35 2.53 -5.05
CA ILE A 28 0.39 1.90 -5.94
C ILE A 28 1.10 0.87 -6.81
N VAL A 29 0.60 -0.37 -6.80
CA VAL A 29 1.24 -1.50 -7.47
C VAL A 29 0.28 -2.13 -8.50
N ARG A 30 0.78 -2.53 -9.67
CA ARG A 30 -0.03 -3.22 -10.72
C ARG A 30 -0.41 -4.65 -10.28
N ARG A 31 -1.54 -5.17 -10.78
CA ARG A 31 -2.02 -6.54 -10.46
C ARG A 31 -1.02 -7.63 -10.84
N ASP A 32 -0.34 -7.43 -11.95
CA ASP A 32 0.52 -8.44 -12.58
C ASP A 32 1.97 -8.37 -12.08
N THR A 33 2.23 -7.57 -11.05
CA THR A 33 3.55 -7.51 -10.42
C THR A 33 3.88 -8.82 -9.70
N PHE A 34 5.17 -9.12 -9.53
CA PHE A 34 5.62 -10.31 -8.80
C PHE A 34 5.25 -10.26 -7.31
N ALA A 35 5.12 -11.43 -6.68
CA ALA A 35 4.64 -11.56 -5.29
C ALA A 35 5.42 -10.69 -4.28
N GLY A 36 6.75 -10.66 -4.37
CA GLY A 36 7.59 -9.83 -3.48
C GLY A 36 7.44 -8.32 -3.66
N ARG A 37 6.76 -7.85 -4.70
CA ARG A 37 6.46 -6.44 -4.97
C ARG A 37 5.00 -6.06 -4.72
N LYS A 38 4.10 -7.04 -4.53
CA LYS A 38 2.67 -6.81 -4.26
C LYS A 38 2.44 -6.34 -2.82
N VAL A 39 2.85 -5.12 -2.52
CA VAL A 39 2.66 -4.47 -1.21
C VAL A 39 2.04 -3.08 -1.40
N GLY A 40 1.29 -2.58 -0.41
CA GLY A 40 0.62 -1.28 -0.50
C GLY A 40 -0.73 -1.32 -1.22
N LEU A 41 -0.99 -0.35 -2.10
CA LEU A 41 -2.27 -0.17 -2.80
C LEU A 41 -2.28 -0.94 -4.12
N ILE A 42 -2.79 -2.16 -4.10
CA ILE A 42 -2.80 -3.04 -5.28
C ILE A 42 -3.93 -2.64 -6.23
N ALA A 43 -3.57 -2.31 -7.46
CA ALA A 43 -4.48 -1.95 -8.55
C ALA A 43 -5.46 -0.82 -8.23
N ALA A 44 -5.11 0.02 -7.26
CA ALA A 44 -5.95 1.13 -6.84
C ALA A 44 -6.10 2.12 -8.00
N ARG A 45 -7.35 2.39 -8.38
CA ARG A 45 -7.70 3.39 -9.40
C ARG A 45 -7.73 4.82 -8.84
N ARG A 46 -7.98 4.94 -7.54
CA ARG A 46 -8.03 6.20 -6.79
C ARG A 46 -7.43 5.99 -5.41
N THR A 47 -6.76 7.01 -4.89
CA THR A 47 -6.20 7.04 -3.54
C THR A 47 -6.71 8.26 -2.78
N GLY A 48 -6.49 8.29 -1.46
CA GLY A 48 -6.95 9.37 -0.59
C GLY A 48 -8.42 9.24 -0.17
N ARG A 49 -8.90 10.22 0.59
CA ARG A 49 -10.26 10.24 1.16
C ARG A 49 -11.30 10.40 0.05
N LEU A 50 -12.36 9.59 0.09
CA LEU A 50 -13.49 9.71 -0.82
C LEU A 50 -14.31 10.97 -0.45
N GLY A 51 -14.15 12.03 -1.23
CA GLY A 51 -14.84 13.31 -1.06
C GLY A 51 -16.10 13.47 -1.92
N GLY A 52 -16.98 12.46 -1.97
CA GLY A 52 -18.25 12.55 -2.69
C GLY A 52 -19.14 11.34 -2.44
N SER A 53 -20.44 11.54 -2.36
CA SER A 53 -21.47 10.53 -2.12
C SER A 53 -21.71 9.67 -3.37
N LYS A 54 -20.71 8.86 -3.75
CA LYS A 54 -20.97 7.74 -4.67
C LYS A 54 -21.74 6.69 -3.87
N LYS A 55 -22.98 6.37 -4.26
CA LYS A 55 -23.67 5.18 -3.77
C LYS A 55 -22.77 3.98 -4.02
N VAL A 56 -22.26 3.35 -2.96
CA VAL A 56 -21.52 2.09 -3.06
C VAL A 56 -22.50 1.08 -3.61
N THR A 57 -22.31 0.64 -4.85
CA THR A 57 -23.05 -0.49 -5.39
C THR A 57 -22.33 -1.74 -4.93
N ASP A 58 -22.66 -2.17 -3.71
CA ASP A 58 -22.37 -3.54 -3.26
C ASP A 58 -23.13 -4.48 -4.20
N LYS A 59 -22.44 -5.03 -5.19
CA LYS A 59 -22.95 -6.17 -5.94
C LYS A 59 -22.73 -7.39 -5.04
N PRO A 60 -23.78 -8.14 -4.67
CA PRO A 60 -23.60 -9.35 -3.88
C PRO A 60 -22.77 -10.34 -4.69
N ASP A 61 -21.73 -10.89 -4.06
CA ASP A 61 -21.01 -12.05 -4.57
C ASP A 61 -22.03 -13.17 -4.79
N LYS A 62 -22.10 -13.70 -6.02
CA LYS A 62 -22.86 -14.91 -6.29
C LYS A 62 -22.14 -16.08 -5.63
N GLU A 63 -22.91 -16.88 -4.88
CA GLU A 63 -22.53 -18.16 -4.27
C GLU A 63 -21.80 -19.10 -5.24
#